data_AF-A0A1M3MXZ5-F1
#
_entry.id   AF-A0A1M3MXZ5-F1
#
_cell.length_a   1.000
_cell.length_b   1.000
_cell.length_c   1.000
_cell.angle_alpha   90.00
_cell.angle_beta   90.00
_cell.angle_gamma   90.00
#
_symmetry.space_group_name_H-M   'P 1'
#
loop_
_entity.id
_entity.type
_entity.pdbx_description
1 polymer ?
#
loop_
_entity_poly.entity_id
_entity_poly.type
_entity_poly.pdbx_seq_one_letter_code
_entity_poly.pdbx_strand_id
1 'polypeptide(L)'
;MLHVTIPRMKISLLLGMALGTLLVTTAASAAKTTYTAEMSGANQLPPVAGEAAGVAILTVDDVANTICGTITYSGLSGENAAPTAMHIHTGDAKTASGNVLVPLPTGASPVKVNLTGVATDKIAALKANEHYVNVHTTANANGEIRGQLEEGGAEQSCDEATDAGTDGKDAGGSGNNSSGGTNDATTVRADAGTNTAAPAKEDDGCSTTGSSPANGLAIAFGVGIAVAAIGRSRRKR
;
A
#
# COMPACT_ATOMS: atom_id res chain seq x y z
N MET A 1 97.64 -25.64 3.21
CA MET A 1 96.53 -25.25 2.31
C MET A 1 95.39 -24.78 3.19
N LEU A 2 95.22 -23.46 3.36
CA LEU A 2 94.10 -22.90 4.11
C LEU A 2 93.41 -21.90 3.17
N HIS A 3 92.20 -22.23 2.75
CA HIS A 3 91.44 -21.50 1.75
C HIS A 3 90.88 -20.19 2.31
N VAL A 4 91.12 -19.11 1.58
CA VAL A 4 90.64 -17.74 1.80
C VAL A 4 89.14 -17.66 1.55
N THR A 5 88.37 -16.95 2.40
CA THR A 5 86.96 -16.61 2.15
C THR A 5 86.74 -15.11 2.40
N ILE A 6 86.24 -14.37 1.40
CA ILE A 6 85.67 -13.02 1.55
C ILE A 6 84.42 -12.89 0.63
N PRO A 7 83.55 -11.86 0.77
CA PRO A 7 82.20 -11.89 1.35
C PRO A 7 81.09 -11.63 0.30
N ARG A 8 79.81 -11.52 0.71
CA ARG A 8 78.83 -10.51 0.19
C ARG A 8 77.43 -10.65 0.81
N MET A 9 76.90 -9.50 1.22
CA MET A 9 75.58 -9.24 1.83
C MET A 9 74.46 -9.18 0.77
N LYS A 10 73.24 -9.64 1.07
CA LYS A 10 72.02 -9.25 0.32
C LYS A 10 70.86 -9.02 1.29
N ILE A 11 70.39 -7.77 1.27
CA ILE A 11 69.15 -7.28 1.89
C ILE A 11 67.96 -7.83 1.09
N SER A 12 66.92 -8.32 1.76
CA SER A 12 65.60 -8.46 1.14
C SER A 12 64.51 -8.04 2.14
N LEU A 13 64.13 -6.78 1.99
CA LEU A 13 62.86 -6.21 2.41
C LEU A 13 61.77 -6.82 1.52
N LEU A 14 60.75 -7.46 2.10
CA LEU A 14 59.50 -7.77 1.41
C LEU A 14 58.31 -7.27 2.21
N LEU A 15 57.66 -6.29 1.59
CA LEU A 15 56.43 -5.61 1.88
C LEU A 15 55.25 -6.38 1.26
N GLY A 16 54.08 -6.38 1.90
CA GLY A 16 52.80 -6.77 1.30
C GLY A 16 52.24 -8.07 1.91
N MET A 17 50.97 -8.19 2.26
CA MET A 17 49.80 -7.62 1.59
C MET A 17 48.65 -7.57 2.61
N ALA A 18 48.18 -6.36 2.95
CA ALA A 18 46.94 -6.19 3.70
C ALA A 18 45.79 -6.56 2.76
N LEU A 19 45.16 -7.71 3.00
CA LEU A 19 44.00 -8.15 2.26
C LEU A 19 42.77 -7.38 2.78
N GLY A 20 42.54 -6.20 2.22
CA GLY A 20 41.34 -5.41 2.49
C GLY A 20 40.11 -6.09 1.89
N THR A 21 39.29 -6.72 2.74
CA THR A 21 37.95 -7.15 2.35
C THR A 21 37.06 -5.92 2.17
N LEU A 22 36.80 -5.56 0.92
CA LEU A 22 35.80 -4.56 0.56
C LEU A 22 34.41 -5.17 0.78
N LEU A 23 33.81 -4.84 1.92
CA LEU A 23 32.41 -5.17 2.20
C LEU A 23 31.54 -4.21 1.37
N VAL A 24 31.10 -4.68 0.20
CA VAL A 24 30.10 -3.96 -0.59
C VAL A 24 28.75 -4.21 0.06
N THR A 25 28.29 -3.26 0.88
CA THR A 25 26.92 -3.24 1.37
C THR A 25 26.04 -2.68 0.27
N THR A 26 25.22 -3.52 -0.35
CA THR A 26 24.12 -3.05 -1.20
C THR A 26 23.08 -2.42 -0.31
N ALA A 27 22.82 -1.12 -0.45
CA ALA A 27 21.65 -0.50 0.16
C ALA A 27 20.40 -1.16 -0.43
N ALA A 28 19.60 -1.82 0.41
CA ALA A 28 18.27 -2.25 0.02
C ALA A 28 17.43 -0.98 -0.20
N SER A 29 17.16 -0.64 -1.45
CA SER A 29 16.23 0.44 -1.81
C SER A 29 14.85 -0.17 -1.93
N ALA A 30 14.01 0.03 -0.93
CA ALA A 30 12.57 -0.20 -1.05
C ALA A 30 11.87 1.16 -0.99
N ALA A 31 11.91 1.90 -2.11
CA ALA A 31 11.37 3.25 -2.23
C ALA A 31 9.85 3.31 -1.96
N LYS A 32 9.15 2.22 -2.27
CA LYS A 32 7.71 2.05 -2.04
C LYS A 32 7.44 0.62 -1.60
N THR A 33 6.62 0.43 -0.57
CA THR A 33 6.21 -0.90 -0.10
C THR A 33 4.69 -0.94 0.00
N THR A 34 4.06 -1.95 -0.59
CA THR A 34 2.60 -2.12 -0.54
C THR A 34 2.25 -3.13 0.53
N TYR A 35 1.24 -2.79 1.32
CA TYR A 35 0.67 -3.63 2.35
C TYR A 35 -0.81 -3.86 2.05
N THR A 36 -1.26 -5.08 2.32
CA THR A 36 -2.68 -5.42 2.33
C THR A 36 -3.11 -5.81 3.75
N ALA A 37 -4.38 -5.59 4.08
CA ALA A 37 -4.98 -6.08 5.31
C ALA A 37 -6.42 -6.53 5.07
N GLU A 38 -6.69 -7.82 5.31
CA GLU A 38 -8.06 -8.34 5.39
C GLU A 38 -8.62 -8.11 6.80
N MET A 39 -9.68 -7.32 6.87
CA MET A 39 -10.25 -6.85 8.13
C MET A 39 -11.58 -7.55 8.42
N SER A 40 -11.74 -8.04 9.64
CA SER A 40 -12.98 -8.64 10.12
C SER A 40 -13.19 -8.40 11.61
N GLY A 41 -14.43 -8.57 12.08
CA GLY A 41 -14.75 -8.53 13.50
C GLY A 41 -14.17 -9.72 14.27
N ALA A 42 -14.00 -10.87 13.61
CA ALA A 42 -13.37 -12.06 14.18
C ALA A 42 -11.89 -11.83 14.56
N ASN A 43 -11.22 -10.89 13.90
CA ASN A 43 -9.85 -10.50 14.21
C ASN A 43 -9.75 -9.54 15.41
N GLN A 44 -10.86 -8.98 15.91
CA GLN A 44 -10.85 -8.09 17.08
C GLN A 44 -10.46 -8.82 18.38
N LEU A 45 -10.04 -8.06 19.38
CA LEU A 45 -9.78 -8.57 20.74
C LEU A 45 -10.49 -7.68 21.77
N PRO A 46 -11.61 -8.14 22.36
CA PRO A 46 -12.32 -9.39 22.06
C PRO A 46 -12.97 -9.39 20.66
N PRO A 47 -13.26 -10.56 20.06
CA PRO A 47 -13.94 -10.64 18.76
C PRO A 47 -15.31 -9.95 18.78
N VAL A 48 -15.61 -9.24 17.70
CA VAL A 48 -16.91 -8.59 17.47
C VAL A 48 -17.74 -9.45 16.52
N ALA A 49 -18.95 -9.81 16.94
CA ALA A 49 -19.87 -10.58 16.12
C ALA A 49 -20.54 -9.71 15.06
N GLY A 50 -20.78 -10.27 13.87
CA GLY A 50 -21.43 -9.60 12.76
C GLY A 50 -20.75 -9.92 11.44
N GLU A 51 -21.29 -9.35 10.37
CA GLU A 51 -20.84 -9.58 8.99
C GLU A 51 -19.93 -8.45 8.47
N ALA A 52 -19.50 -7.55 9.36
CA ALA A 52 -18.61 -6.45 9.00
C ALA A 52 -17.27 -6.99 8.52
N ALA A 53 -16.85 -6.52 7.33
CA ALA A 53 -15.60 -6.91 6.71
C ALA A 53 -15.02 -5.78 5.87
N GLY A 54 -13.72 -5.83 5.61
CA GLY A 54 -13.05 -4.88 4.72
C GLY A 54 -11.67 -5.32 4.27
N VAL A 55 -11.11 -4.56 3.35
CA VAL A 55 -9.76 -4.72 2.82
C VAL A 55 -9.09 -3.36 2.76
N ALA A 56 -7.89 -3.24 3.30
CA ALA A 56 -7.01 -2.11 3.08
C ALA A 56 -5.89 -2.49 2.11
N ILE A 57 -5.59 -1.62 1.16
CA ILE A 57 -4.38 -1.69 0.31
C ILE A 57 -3.68 -0.34 0.46
N LEU A 58 -2.48 -0.33 1.03
CA LEU A 58 -1.74 0.87 1.37
C LEU A 58 -0.31 0.77 0.85
N THR A 59 0.13 1.75 0.08
CA THR A 59 1.53 1.92 -0.32
C THR A 59 2.19 2.96 0.58
N VAL A 60 3.33 2.60 1.15
CA VAL A 60 4.19 3.47 1.96
C VAL A 60 5.40 3.85 1.11
N ASP A 61 5.59 5.15 0.87
CA ASP A 61 6.79 5.70 0.23
C ASP A 61 7.71 6.27 1.31
N ASP A 62 8.88 5.65 1.48
CA ASP A 62 9.81 6.03 2.55
C ASP A 62 10.75 7.18 2.19
N VAL A 63 10.82 7.54 0.90
CA VAL A 63 11.58 8.69 0.40
C VAL A 63 10.71 9.95 0.49
N ALA A 64 9.47 9.87 0.02
CA ALA A 64 8.52 10.97 0.06
C ALA A 64 7.81 11.12 1.42
N ASN A 65 7.93 10.12 2.30
CA ASN A 65 7.22 10.03 3.57
C ASN A 65 5.69 10.16 3.39
N THR A 66 5.15 9.32 2.51
CA THR A 66 3.72 9.31 2.18
C THR A 66 3.11 7.92 2.41
N ILE A 67 1.80 7.90 2.64
CA ILE A 67 1.00 6.68 2.68
C ILE A 67 -0.21 6.93 1.78
N CYS A 68 -0.38 6.12 0.76
CA CYS A 68 -1.52 6.24 -0.14
C CYS A 68 -2.21 4.89 -0.35
N GLY A 69 -3.45 4.92 -0.83
CA GLY A 69 -4.13 3.73 -1.30
C GLY A 69 -5.64 3.77 -1.07
N THR A 70 -6.24 2.62 -0.79
CA THR A 70 -7.70 2.51 -0.63
C THR A 70 -8.07 1.56 0.49
N ILE A 71 -9.10 1.92 1.25
CA ILE A 71 -9.75 1.07 2.24
C ILE A 71 -11.20 0.86 1.81
N THR A 72 -11.57 -0.39 1.62
CA THR A 72 -12.94 -0.78 1.27
C THR A 72 -13.52 -1.56 2.44
N TYR A 73 -14.77 -1.31 2.79
CA TYR A 73 -15.47 -2.04 3.84
C TYR A 73 -16.96 -2.17 3.52
N SER A 74 -17.64 -3.05 4.24
CA SER A 74 -19.08 -3.24 4.18
C SER A 74 -19.61 -3.81 5.50
N GLY A 75 -20.92 -3.73 5.71
CA GLY A 75 -21.58 -4.38 6.84
C GLY A 75 -21.30 -3.76 8.21
N LEU A 76 -20.73 -2.54 8.27
CA LEU A 76 -20.49 -1.85 9.53
C LEU A 76 -21.82 -1.56 10.26
N SER A 77 -21.77 -1.72 11.56
CA SER A 77 -22.87 -1.44 12.48
C SER A 77 -22.79 -0.01 13.03
N GLY A 78 -23.86 0.43 13.69
CA GLY A 78 -23.97 1.78 14.22
C GLY A 78 -24.58 2.77 13.24
N GLU A 79 -24.46 4.05 13.58
CA GLU A 79 -25.14 5.15 12.89
C GLU A 79 -24.63 5.28 11.44
N ASN A 80 -25.56 5.19 10.48
CA ASN A 80 -25.31 5.25 9.04
C ASN A 80 -24.26 4.26 8.51
N ALA A 81 -23.93 3.20 9.27
CA ALA A 81 -22.88 2.24 8.92
C ALA A 81 -21.53 2.92 8.56
N ALA A 82 -21.22 4.03 9.25
CA ALA A 82 -20.07 4.88 8.95
C ALA A 82 -18.94 4.72 9.99
N PRO A 83 -17.66 4.69 9.55
CA PRO A 83 -16.53 4.74 10.46
C PRO A 83 -16.46 6.06 11.24
N THR A 84 -16.33 5.97 12.56
CA THR A 84 -16.02 7.13 13.41
C THR A 84 -14.52 7.43 13.44
N ALA A 85 -13.69 6.40 13.28
CA ALA A 85 -12.25 6.53 13.14
C ALA A 85 -11.66 5.33 12.38
N MET A 86 -10.52 5.55 11.71
CA MET A 86 -9.68 4.49 11.15
C MET A 86 -8.23 4.77 11.48
N HIS A 87 -7.48 3.75 11.85
CA HIS A 87 -6.10 3.89 12.29
C HIS A 87 -5.23 2.73 11.82
N ILE A 88 -3.94 3.00 11.61
CA ILE A 88 -2.90 1.98 11.72
C ILE A 88 -2.43 1.95 13.17
N HIS A 89 -2.43 0.76 13.78
CA HIS A 89 -1.94 0.51 15.13
C HIS A 89 -0.62 -0.26 15.13
N THR A 90 0.08 -0.25 16.26
CA THR A 90 1.26 -1.09 16.52
C THR A 90 0.87 -2.48 17.03
N GLY A 91 1.73 -3.48 16.81
CA GLY A 91 1.61 -4.85 17.30
C GLY A 91 0.92 -5.81 16.32
N ASP A 92 0.79 -7.07 16.75
CA ASP A 92 0.09 -8.13 16.03
C ASP A 92 -1.42 -8.05 16.27
N ALA A 93 -2.19 -7.97 15.19
CA ALA A 93 -3.64 -7.85 15.16
C ALA A 93 -4.38 -8.97 15.89
N LYS A 94 -3.76 -10.13 16.11
CA LYS A 94 -4.39 -11.30 16.75
C LYS A 94 -4.09 -11.35 18.25
N THR A 95 -2.98 -10.77 18.70
CA THR A 95 -2.51 -10.99 20.09
C THR A 95 -2.48 -9.74 20.95
N ALA A 96 -2.50 -8.53 20.39
CA ALA A 96 -2.42 -7.29 21.16
C ALA A 96 -3.29 -6.17 20.59
N SER A 97 -3.72 -5.27 21.48
CA SER A 97 -4.30 -3.98 21.11
C SER A 97 -3.26 -2.91 21.37
N GLY A 98 -2.55 -2.47 20.33
CA GLY A 98 -1.47 -1.50 20.47
C GLY A 98 -1.91 -0.06 20.28
N ASN A 99 -0.97 0.86 20.47
CA ASN A 99 -1.20 2.29 20.32
C ASN A 99 -1.48 2.66 18.86
N VAL A 100 -2.16 3.78 18.66
CA VAL A 100 -2.33 4.37 17.32
C VAL A 100 -0.96 4.83 16.82
N LEU A 101 -0.56 4.34 15.65
CA LEU A 101 0.64 4.76 14.94
C LEU A 101 0.32 5.91 13.96
N VAL A 102 -0.71 5.72 13.13
CA VAL A 102 -1.10 6.66 12.06
C VAL A 102 -2.63 6.76 11.99
N PRO A 103 -3.21 7.97 12.11
CA PRO A 103 -4.61 8.21 11.77
C PRO A 103 -4.86 8.13 10.27
N LEU A 104 -5.97 7.52 9.87
CA LEU A 104 -6.40 7.38 8.49
C LEU A 104 -7.70 8.19 8.25
N PRO A 105 -7.94 8.69 7.03
CA PRO A 105 -9.17 9.40 6.71
C PRO A 105 -10.37 8.48 6.86
N THR A 106 -11.52 9.01 7.27
CA THR A 106 -12.82 8.31 7.25
C THR A 106 -13.69 8.83 6.12
N GLY A 107 -14.73 8.07 5.77
CA GLY A 107 -15.64 8.40 4.68
C GLY A 107 -16.39 7.17 4.19
N ALA A 108 -17.29 7.34 3.22
CA ALA A 108 -17.98 6.23 2.59
C ALA A 108 -16.99 5.31 1.86
N SER A 109 -17.25 4.00 1.90
CA SER A 109 -16.47 3.00 1.17
C SER A 109 -16.68 3.16 -0.35
N PRO A 110 -15.63 3.11 -1.19
CA PRO A 110 -14.21 3.00 -0.81
C PRO A 110 -13.60 4.33 -0.37
N VAL A 111 -12.81 4.29 0.70
CA VAL A 111 -12.09 5.45 1.23
C VAL A 111 -10.71 5.55 0.59
N LYS A 112 -10.40 6.70 -0.01
CA LYS A 112 -9.09 7.01 -0.55
C LYS A 112 -8.16 7.48 0.58
N VAL A 113 -6.96 6.91 0.64
CA VAL A 113 -5.89 7.33 1.55
C VAL A 113 -4.84 8.08 0.73
N ASN A 114 -4.50 9.29 1.16
CA ASN A 114 -3.42 10.09 0.59
C ASN A 114 -2.85 10.98 1.69
N LEU A 115 -1.93 10.42 2.47
CA LEU A 115 -1.25 11.08 3.58
C LEU A 115 0.13 11.54 3.12
N THR A 116 0.46 12.79 3.39
CA THR A 116 1.76 13.39 3.09
C THR A 116 2.42 13.89 4.38
N GLY A 117 3.75 14.01 4.37
CA GLY A 117 4.49 14.51 5.53
C GLY A 117 4.37 13.61 6.76
N VAL A 118 4.21 12.29 6.55
CA VAL A 118 4.15 11.32 7.65
C VAL A 118 5.51 11.33 8.35
N ALA A 119 5.52 11.38 9.68
CA ALA A 119 6.79 11.46 10.41
C ALA A 119 7.68 10.24 10.11
N THR A 120 8.98 10.50 9.94
CA THR A 120 9.96 9.49 9.49
C THR A 120 10.05 8.30 10.44
N ASP A 121 9.83 8.51 11.75
CA ASP A 121 9.78 7.44 12.74
C ASP A 121 8.58 6.50 12.51
N LYS A 122 7.44 7.01 12.05
CA LYS A 122 6.25 6.22 11.72
C LYS A 122 6.44 5.42 10.44
N ILE A 123 7.02 6.04 9.42
CA ILE A 123 7.40 5.36 8.18
C ILE A 123 8.39 4.23 8.47
N ALA A 124 9.42 4.50 9.27
CA ALA A 124 10.39 3.47 9.66
C ALA A 124 9.74 2.35 10.49
N ALA A 125 8.81 2.69 11.40
CA ALA A 125 8.06 1.69 12.17
C ALA A 125 7.22 0.78 11.25
N LEU A 126 6.50 1.35 10.27
CA LEU A 126 5.68 0.57 9.33
C LEU A 126 6.47 -0.51 8.59
N LYS A 127 7.76 -0.25 8.31
CA LYS A 127 8.66 -1.21 7.67
C LYS A 127 9.12 -2.35 8.58
N ALA A 128 8.89 -2.27 9.89
CA ALA A 128 9.34 -3.26 10.86
C ALA A 128 8.36 -4.46 11.02
N ASN A 129 7.29 -4.54 10.21
CA ASN A 129 6.29 -5.62 10.19
C ASN A 129 5.72 -5.96 11.58
N GLU A 130 4.77 -5.19 12.07
CA GLU A 130 3.98 -5.47 13.28
C GLU A 130 2.87 -4.42 13.41
N HIS A 131 2.04 -4.29 12.37
CA HIS A 131 1.02 -3.24 12.31
C HIS A 131 -0.29 -3.75 11.75
N TYR A 132 -1.39 -3.12 12.15
CA TYR A 132 -2.71 -3.51 11.68
C TYR A 132 -3.61 -2.30 11.44
N VAL A 133 -4.52 -2.41 10.48
CA VAL A 133 -5.58 -1.43 10.27
C VAL A 133 -6.75 -1.78 11.18
N ASN A 134 -7.32 -0.79 11.84
CA ASN A 134 -8.51 -0.92 12.67
C ASN A 134 -9.54 0.14 12.28
N VAL A 135 -10.80 -0.27 12.16
CA VAL A 135 -11.94 0.59 11.85
C VAL A 135 -12.87 0.61 13.05
N HIS A 136 -13.27 1.80 13.48
CA HIS A 136 -14.14 2.02 14.64
C HIS A 136 -15.48 2.59 14.18
N THR A 137 -16.54 2.31 14.92
CA THR A 137 -17.89 2.84 14.67
C THR A 137 -18.51 3.36 15.97
N THR A 138 -19.71 3.93 15.90
CA THR A 138 -20.46 4.31 17.10
C THR A 138 -20.93 3.10 17.91
N ALA A 139 -21.21 1.97 17.26
CA ALA A 139 -21.60 0.72 17.93
C ALA A 139 -20.40 0.01 18.57
N ASN A 140 -19.22 0.11 17.96
CA ASN A 140 -18.00 -0.56 18.40
C ASN A 140 -16.84 0.45 18.52
N ALA A 141 -16.89 1.30 19.55
CA ALA A 141 -15.91 2.37 19.74
C ALA A 141 -14.47 1.87 19.93
N ASN A 142 -14.27 0.66 20.47
CA ASN A 142 -12.96 0.05 20.65
C ASN A 142 -12.41 -0.64 19.38
N GLY A 143 -13.20 -0.68 18.31
CA GLY A 143 -12.86 -1.34 17.04
C GLY A 143 -13.97 -2.30 16.63
N GLU A 144 -14.39 -2.20 15.36
CA GLU A 144 -15.37 -3.08 14.75
C GLU A 144 -14.69 -4.16 13.89
N ILE A 145 -13.78 -3.76 13.00
CA ILE A 145 -13.02 -4.68 12.15
C ILE A 145 -11.54 -4.30 12.15
N ARG A 146 -10.66 -5.31 12.19
CA ARG A 146 -9.21 -5.12 12.07
C ARG A 146 -8.53 -6.21 11.28
N GLY A 147 -7.38 -5.89 10.72
CA GLY A 147 -6.59 -6.79 9.88
C GLY A 147 -5.11 -6.45 9.94
N GLN A 148 -4.26 -7.48 10.01
CA GLN A 148 -2.81 -7.33 9.98
C GLN A 148 -2.39 -6.74 8.63
N LEU A 149 -1.47 -5.78 8.64
CA LEU A 149 -0.79 -5.32 7.45
C LEU A 149 0.27 -6.34 7.07
N GLU A 150 0.11 -6.93 5.90
CA GLU A 150 1.02 -7.90 5.31
C GLU A 150 1.56 -7.32 3.99
N GLU A 151 2.87 -7.38 3.80
CA GLU A 151 3.50 -6.91 2.56
C GLU A 151 2.98 -7.71 1.36
N GLY A 152 2.45 -7.02 0.36
CA GLY A 152 1.84 -7.62 -0.82
C GLY A 152 0.87 -6.67 -1.53
N GLY A 153 0.46 -7.04 -2.74
CA GLY A 153 -0.44 -6.26 -3.59
C GLY A 153 0.26 -5.53 -4.73
N ALA A 154 -0.52 -4.93 -5.63
CA ALA A 154 0.00 -4.06 -6.68
C ALA A 154 0.33 -2.68 -6.10
N GLU A 155 1.54 -2.18 -6.39
CA GLU A 155 1.97 -0.84 -5.98
C GLU A 155 1.00 0.24 -6.48
N GLN A 156 0.54 1.09 -5.57
CA GLN A 156 -0.25 2.27 -5.90
C GLN A 156 0.64 3.50 -5.82
N SER A 157 0.63 4.36 -6.85
CA SER A 157 1.39 5.59 -6.79
C SER A 157 0.76 6.59 -5.81
N CYS A 158 1.60 7.18 -4.96
CA CYS A 158 1.23 8.28 -4.08
C CYS A 158 1.35 9.66 -4.75
N ASP A 159 1.67 9.68 -6.05
CA ASP A 159 1.84 10.90 -6.84
C ASP A 159 0.46 11.49 -7.17
N GLU A 160 -0.07 12.28 -6.23
CA GLU A 160 -1.18 13.22 -6.35
C GLU A 160 -2.54 12.64 -6.81
N ALA A 161 -3.62 13.23 -6.29
CA ALA A 161 -4.98 12.83 -6.61
C ALA A 161 -5.28 13.11 -8.11
N THR A 162 -4.97 12.18 -8.99
CA THR A 162 -5.62 12.12 -10.29
C THR A 162 -6.97 11.44 -10.10
N ASP A 163 -7.98 12.30 -10.15
CA ASP A 163 -9.40 12.00 -10.33
C ASP A 163 -9.63 10.67 -11.06
N ALA A 164 -10.33 9.75 -10.40
CA ALA A 164 -10.70 8.46 -10.97
C ALA A 164 -11.74 8.69 -12.08
N GLY A 165 -11.24 8.89 -13.29
CA GLY A 165 -12.05 9.06 -14.49
C GLY A 165 -11.24 8.81 -15.74
N THR A 166 -10.77 7.57 -15.97
CA THR A 166 -10.63 7.06 -17.33
C THR A 166 -10.99 5.58 -17.39
N ASP A 167 -11.87 5.30 -18.33
CA ASP A 167 -12.40 3.99 -18.69
C ASP A 167 -11.28 3.03 -19.10
N GLY A 168 -11.51 1.75 -18.84
CA GLY A 168 -10.56 0.68 -19.09
C GLY A 168 -9.88 0.76 -20.45
N LYS A 169 -8.55 0.78 -20.42
CA LYS A 169 -7.72 0.24 -21.50
C LYS A 169 -6.67 -0.66 -20.89
N ASP A 170 -6.80 -1.94 -21.22
CA ASP A 170 -5.87 -3.00 -20.89
C ASP A 170 -4.43 -2.67 -21.31
N ALA A 171 -3.53 -3.05 -20.41
CA ALA A 171 -2.21 -3.65 -20.62
C ALA A 171 -1.44 -3.36 -21.92
N GLY A 172 -0.25 -2.79 -21.73
CA GLY A 172 0.90 -3.07 -22.60
C GLY A 172 1.92 -1.93 -22.65
N GLY A 173 3.11 -2.14 -22.09
CA GLY A 173 4.23 -1.25 -22.42
C GLY A 173 5.37 -1.19 -21.41
N SER A 174 6.26 -2.17 -21.48
CA SER A 174 7.64 -2.07 -21.02
C SER A 174 8.34 -0.83 -21.56
N GLY A 175 9.10 -0.11 -20.72
CA GLY A 175 10.01 0.95 -21.17
C GLY A 175 10.93 1.46 -20.07
N ASN A 176 12.16 0.92 -20.01
CA ASN A 176 13.24 1.38 -19.14
C ASN A 176 13.68 2.83 -19.43
N ASN A 177 13.97 3.54 -18.33
CA ASN A 177 15.01 4.55 -18.09
C ASN A 177 15.80 5.09 -19.29
N SER A 178 15.83 6.42 -19.47
CA SER A 178 17.08 7.15 -19.69
C SER A 178 16.94 8.66 -19.51
N SER A 179 17.89 9.17 -18.74
CA SER A 179 18.35 10.55 -18.58
C SER A 179 18.39 11.42 -19.84
N GLY A 180 18.28 12.73 -19.62
CA GLY A 180 19.00 13.72 -20.42
C GLY A 180 18.13 14.90 -20.83
N GLY A 181 18.20 15.99 -20.07
CA GLY A 181 17.59 17.26 -20.49
C GLY A 181 18.38 17.92 -21.61
N THR A 182 17.69 18.74 -22.40
CA THR A 182 18.19 20.04 -22.85
C THR A 182 16.99 20.94 -23.16
N ASN A 183 17.22 22.22 -22.88
CA ASN A 183 16.29 23.33 -22.94
C ASN A 183 16.18 23.83 -24.39
N ASP A 184 14.98 24.12 -24.87
CA ASP A 184 14.79 25.05 -25.98
C ASP A 184 13.60 25.96 -25.70
N ALA A 185 13.94 27.18 -25.30
CA ALA A 185 13.05 28.32 -25.26
C ALA A 185 13.16 29.03 -26.61
N THR A 186 12.14 28.90 -27.46
CA THR A 186 11.97 29.80 -28.61
C THR A 186 10.49 30.19 -28.82
N THR A 187 10.12 31.28 -28.16
CA THR A 187 9.18 32.36 -28.52
C THR A 187 8.43 32.27 -29.85
N VAL A 188 7.08 32.27 -29.84
CA VAL A 188 6.25 33.12 -30.75
C VAL A 188 4.91 33.50 -30.10
N ARG A 189 4.84 34.80 -29.73
CA ARG A 189 3.75 35.80 -29.83
C ARG A 189 2.27 35.42 -29.57
N ALA A 190 1.69 36.28 -28.74
CA ALA A 190 0.27 36.48 -28.44
C ALA A 190 -0.57 36.94 -29.66
N ASP A 191 -1.85 36.59 -29.62
CA ASP A 191 -2.94 37.42 -30.13
C ASP A 191 -4.15 37.33 -29.18
N ALA A 192 -4.79 38.47 -28.95
CA ALA A 192 -5.87 38.69 -28.02
C ALA A 192 -7.14 39.09 -28.78
N GLY A 193 -8.30 38.68 -28.26
CA GLY A 193 -9.61 39.19 -28.67
C GLY A 193 -10.49 38.12 -29.34
N THR A 194 -11.80 38.03 -29.15
CA THR A 194 -12.79 38.89 -28.48
C THR A 194 -14.05 38.06 -28.21
N ASN A 195 -14.78 38.38 -27.14
CA ASN A 195 -16.14 37.90 -26.85
C ASN A 195 -17.13 38.12 -28.02
N THR A 196 -17.97 37.13 -28.30
CA THR A 196 -19.39 37.35 -28.68
C THR A 196 -20.27 36.21 -28.13
N ALA A 197 -21.40 36.61 -27.56
CA ALA A 197 -22.42 35.75 -26.96
C ALA A 197 -23.32 35.10 -28.02
N ALA A 198 -23.79 33.88 -27.70
CA ALA A 198 -25.07 33.19 -27.94
C ALA A 198 -26.02 33.68 -29.08
N PRO A 199 -26.77 32.79 -29.79
CA PRO A 199 -27.84 32.03 -29.13
C PRO A 199 -28.09 30.59 -29.63
N ALA A 200 -28.97 29.94 -28.86
CA ALA A 200 -29.43 28.56 -28.92
C ALA A 200 -29.86 28.04 -30.30
N LYS A 201 -29.68 26.72 -30.47
CA LYS A 201 -30.60 25.92 -31.26
C LYS A 201 -30.83 24.58 -30.58
N GLU A 202 -32.10 24.32 -30.31
CA GLU A 202 -32.67 23.03 -29.94
C GLU A 202 -32.79 22.18 -31.20
N ASP A 203 -32.41 20.91 -31.11
CA ASP A 203 -32.80 19.86 -32.06
C ASP A 203 -32.87 18.49 -31.40
N ASP A 204 -33.95 17.81 -31.75
CA ASP A 204 -34.54 16.67 -31.09
C ASP A 204 -33.81 15.35 -31.37
N GLY A 205 -33.74 14.51 -30.33
CA GLY A 205 -34.14 13.11 -30.38
C GLY A 205 -33.56 12.20 -31.48
N CYS A 206 -32.61 11.34 -31.08
CA CYS A 206 -32.52 10.01 -31.66
C CYS A 206 -32.44 8.96 -30.54
N SER A 207 -33.61 8.45 -30.19
CA SER A 207 -33.81 7.18 -29.50
C SER A 207 -33.30 6.05 -30.39
N THR A 208 -32.32 5.30 -29.92
CA THR A 208 -32.08 3.94 -30.42
C THR A 208 -32.27 2.96 -29.28
N THR A 209 -33.29 2.13 -29.45
CA THR A 209 -33.59 0.97 -28.65
C THR A 209 -32.52 -0.11 -28.88
N GLY A 210 -31.99 -0.67 -27.79
CA GLY A 210 -31.06 -1.80 -27.84
C GLY A 210 -30.98 -2.47 -26.48
N SER A 211 -31.60 -3.64 -26.37
CA SER A 211 -31.62 -4.49 -25.18
C SER A 211 -30.35 -5.35 -25.04
N SER A 212 -29.98 -5.59 -23.77
CA SER A 212 -29.20 -6.73 -23.23
C SER A 212 -27.67 -6.74 -23.46
N PRO A 213 -26.93 -7.69 -22.83
CA PRO A 213 -26.62 -7.80 -21.39
C PRO A 213 -25.10 -8.00 -21.17
N ALA A 214 -24.51 -7.61 -20.03
CA ALA A 214 -23.18 -8.16 -19.66
C ALA A 214 -22.73 -7.87 -18.22
N ASN A 215 -22.67 -8.94 -17.44
CA ASN A 215 -21.49 -9.37 -16.69
C ASN A 215 -21.04 -8.50 -15.50
N GLY A 216 -21.75 -8.63 -14.40
CA GLY A 216 -21.20 -8.33 -13.08
C GLY A 216 -20.07 -9.31 -12.74
N LEU A 217 -18.85 -8.78 -12.63
CA LEU A 217 -17.72 -9.50 -12.04
C LEU A 217 -17.88 -9.48 -10.52
N ALA A 218 -18.68 -10.41 -10.00
CA ALA A 218 -18.66 -10.75 -8.59
C ALA A 218 -17.39 -11.55 -8.31
N ILE A 219 -16.38 -10.94 -7.70
CA ILE A 219 -15.25 -11.67 -7.13
C ILE A 219 -15.75 -12.31 -5.83
N ALA A 220 -16.30 -13.51 -5.96
CA ALA A 220 -16.67 -14.37 -4.83
C ALA A 220 -15.41 -15.08 -4.33
N PHE A 221 -14.92 -14.72 -3.14
CA PHE A 221 -13.98 -15.55 -2.40
C PHE A 221 -14.73 -16.31 -1.30
N GLY A 222 -14.53 -17.63 -1.31
CA GLY A 222 -15.33 -18.59 -0.57
C GLY A 222 -15.19 -18.45 0.94
N VAL A 223 -16.35 -18.38 1.61
CA VAL A 223 -16.48 -18.67 3.04
C VAL A 223 -16.12 -20.13 3.25
N GLY A 224 -14.94 -20.39 3.84
CA GLY A 224 -14.55 -21.71 4.32
C GLY A 224 -15.42 -22.13 5.50
N ILE A 225 -16.47 -22.91 5.24
CA ILE A 225 -17.30 -23.55 6.26
C ILE A 225 -16.45 -24.64 6.95
N ALA A 226 -15.94 -24.35 8.15
CA ALA A 226 -15.43 -25.39 9.05
C ALA A 226 -16.61 -26.11 9.71
N VAL A 227 -17.02 -27.26 9.16
CA VAL A 227 -17.96 -28.16 9.82
C VAL A 227 -17.25 -28.87 10.96
N ALA A 228 -17.48 -28.43 12.20
CA ALA A 228 -17.05 -29.12 13.39
C ALA A 228 -17.84 -30.44 13.55
N ALA A 229 -17.13 -31.57 13.48
CA ALA A 229 -17.71 -32.89 13.68
C ALA A 229 -18.18 -33.08 15.14
N ILE A 230 -19.48 -33.34 15.31
CA ILE A 230 -20.11 -33.70 16.58
C ILE A 230 -19.64 -35.12 16.98
N GLY A 231 -18.72 -35.19 17.94
CA GLY A 231 -18.35 -36.43 18.61
C GLY A 231 -19.45 -36.88 19.59
N ARG A 232 -20.31 -37.83 19.19
CA ARG A 232 -21.18 -38.54 20.14
C ARG A 232 -20.34 -39.45 21.04
N SER A 233 -20.18 -39.05 22.30
CA SER A 233 -19.70 -39.93 23.36
C SER A 233 -20.67 -41.11 23.55
N ARG A 234 -20.20 -42.32 23.21
CA ARG A 234 -20.87 -43.57 23.58
C ARG A 234 -20.65 -43.80 25.08
N ARG A 235 -21.74 -43.76 25.86
CA ARG A 235 -21.79 -44.37 27.20
C ARG A 235 -21.30 -45.81 27.11
N LYS A 236 -20.23 -46.15 27.84
CA LYS A 236 -19.97 -47.52 28.28
C LYS A 236 -20.46 -47.64 29.73
N ARG A 237 -21.03 -48.82 29.95
CA ARG A 237 -21.74 -49.38 31.11
C ARG A 237 -21.24 -48.94 32.47
#